data_AF-A0A1V8SIG9-F1
#
_entry.id   AF-A0A1V8SIG9-F1
#
_cell.length_a   1.000
_cell.length_b   1.000
_cell.length_c   1.000
_cell.angle_alpha   90.00
_cell.angle_beta   90.00
_cell.angle_gamma   90.00
#
_symmetry.space_group_name_H-M   'P 1'
#
loop_
_entity.id
_entity.type
_entity.pdbx_description
1 polymer ?
#
loop_
_entity_poly.entity_id
_entity_poly.type
_entity_poly.pdbx_seq_one_letter_code
_entity_poly.pdbx_strand_id
1 'polypeptide(L)'
;MSFGLEKAVEHDERYVIADEFMEVFYKLLEGSWQADAVVGDKATGIWTDPSKVRKVNHVGKYFRCAGPSLVDPSPQGTPSFSRPVPVRKESPSLRSTYADLKGTAALFGGWSGTDLSTFSDDEDFQFAGAPAIQSMINSWTETVPGTKDTKWTKKLVLQHLAISGAHERAIGSPTTVANILQKWVDEAQIDGFHISYATTPGTFEAIVKYLWLELRKRGVLQENYAGTSMRENYLTDGGGPKVRGWHPASRHTWRA
;
A
#
# COMPACT_ATOMS: atom_id res chain seq x y z
N MET A 1 19.89 -13.21 -9.33
CA MET A 1 18.65 -12.76 -8.64
C MET A 1 18.14 -13.88 -7.74
N SER A 2 17.53 -13.56 -6.60
CA SER A 2 17.16 -14.55 -5.57
C SER A 2 16.13 -15.59 -6.01
N PHE A 3 15.42 -15.37 -7.12
CA PHE A 3 14.36 -16.25 -7.65
C PHE A 3 14.76 -17.00 -8.92
N GLY A 4 16.06 -17.18 -9.17
CA GLY A 4 16.56 -17.97 -10.31
C GLY A 4 16.37 -17.34 -11.69
N LEU A 5 15.96 -16.07 -11.76
CA LEU A 5 15.94 -15.31 -13.02
C LEU A 5 17.35 -14.96 -13.46
N GLU A 6 17.67 -15.26 -14.72
CA GLU A 6 18.95 -14.90 -15.35
C GLU A 6 19.07 -13.39 -15.55
N LYS A 7 17.98 -12.74 -15.98
CA LYS A 7 17.86 -11.29 -16.13
C LYS A 7 16.53 -10.78 -15.59
N ALA A 8 16.51 -9.51 -15.22
CA ALA A 8 15.27 -8.87 -14.80
C ALA A 8 14.31 -8.84 -15.99
N VAL A 9 13.04 -9.15 -15.75
CA VAL A 9 11.99 -8.99 -16.77
C VAL A 9 11.86 -7.49 -17.09
N GLU A 10 11.63 -7.13 -18.35
CA GLU A 10 11.44 -5.74 -18.75
C GLU A 10 10.22 -5.10 -18.07
N HIS A 11 10.27 -3.79 -17.84
CA HIS A 11 9.27 -3.07 -17.03
C HIS A 11 7.83 -3.33 -17.49
N ASP A 12 7.54 -3.14 -18.78
CA ASP A 12 6.18 -3.26 -19.31
C ASP A 12 5.72 -4.72 -19.37
N GLU A 13 6.65 -5.63 -19.68
CA GLU A 13 6.37 -7.07 -19.73
C GLU A 13 5.97 -7.61 -18.34
N ARG A 14 6.49 -7.04 -17.24
CA ARG A 14 6.04 -7.38 -15.88
C ARG A 14 4.55 -7.11 -15.69
N TYR A 15 4.01 -6.04 -16.27
CA TYR A 15 2.58 -5.74 -16.17
C TYR A 15 1.74 -6.70 -17.01
N VAL A 16 2.23 -7.10 -18.19
CA VAL A 16 1.55 -8.12 -19.02
C VAL A 16 1.49 -9.47 -18.26
N ILE A 17 2.58 -9.87 -17.62
CA ILE A 17 2.61 -11.07 -16.76
C ILE A 17 1.65 -10.92 -15.59
N ALA A 18 1.63 -9.75 -14.93
CA ALA A 18 0.74 -9.49 -13.80
C ALA A 18 -0.74 -9.53 -14.21
N ASP A 19 -1.10 -8.99 -15.37
CA ASP A 19 -2.47 -9.02 -15.88
C ASP A 19 -2.93 -10.47 -16.14
N GLU A 20 -2.10 -11.30 -16.77
CA GLU A 20 -2.42 -12.71 -16.99
C GLU A 20 -2.49 -13.48 -15.66
N PHE A 21 -1.59 -13.19 -14.72
CA PHE A 21 -1.63 -13.77 -13.39
C PHE A 21 -2.95 -13.45 -12.68
N MET A 22 -3.38 -12.18 -12.72
CA MET A 22 -4.65 -11.75 -12.12
C MET A 22 -5.84 -12.40 -12.81
N GLU A 23 -5.80 -12.59 -14.13
CA GLU A 23 -6.85 -13.33 -14.84
C GLU A 23 -6.96 -14.79 -14.37
N VAL A 24 -5.85 -15.51 -14.25
CA VAL A 24 -5.83 -16.88 -13.68
C VAL A 24 -6.40 -16.87 -12.26
N PHE A 25 -5.97 -15.91 -11.45
CA PHE A 25 -6.39 -15.78 -10.06
C PHE A 25 -7.90 -15.54 -9.94
N TYR A 26 -8.47 -14.63 -10.73
CA TYR A 26 -9.92 -14.37 -10.75
C TYR A 26 -10.72 -15.56 -11.26
N LYS A 27 -10.26 -16.25 -12.32
CA LYS A 27 -10.91 -17.46 -12.81
C LYS A 27 -11.01 -18.53 -11.72
N LEU A 28 -9.96 -18.71 -10.92
CA LEU A 28 -9.94 -19.68 -9.83
C LEU A 28 -10.89 -19.27 -8.70
N LEU A 29 -10.81 -18.03 -8.22
CA LEU A 29 -11.56 -17.59 -7.04
C LEU A 29 -13.05 -17.31 -7.29
N GLU A 30 -13.40 -16.75 -8.45
CA GLU A 30 -14.78 -16.36 -8.77
C GLU A 30 -15.47 -17.37 -9.68
N GLY A 31 -14.71 -18.08 -10.52
CA GLY A 31 -15.25 -18.86 -11.62
C GLY A 31 -15.20 -20.37 -11.44
N SER A 32 -14.41 -20.90 -10.50
CA SER A 32 -14.24 -22.35 -10.37
C SER A 32 -15.36 -23.02 -9.57
N TRP A 33 -15.96 -22.33 -8.60
CA TRP A 33 -16.99 -22.87 -7.71
C TRP A 33 -18.22 -21.94 -7.68
N GLN A 34 -19.44 -22.47 -7.69
CA GLN A 34 -20.63 -21.66 -7.36
C GLN A 34 -20.67 -21.34 -5.86
N ALA A 35 -21.37 -20.25 -5.51
CA ALA A 35 -21.47 -19.79 -4.12
C ALA A 35 -22.09 -20.83 -3.17
N ASP A 36 -22.99 -21.67 -3.66
CA ASP A 36 -23.72 -22.72 -2.92
C ASP A 36 -23.24 -24.14 -3.29
N ALA A 37 -22.00 -24.27 -3.78
CA ALA A 37 -21.39 -25.55 -4.11
C ALA A 37 -21.13 -26.43 -2.88
N VAL A 38 -20.87 -25.83 -1.72
CA VAL A 38 -20.68 -26.55 -0.45
C VAL A 38 -22.03 -26.70 0.23
N VAL A 39 -22.50 -27.94 0.37
CA VAL A 39 -23.81 -28.29 0.94
C VAL A 39 -23.67 -28.81 2.37
N GLY A 40 -22.66 -29.65 2.63
CA GLY A 40 -22.39 -30.21 3.97
C GLY A 40 -23.50 -31.12 4.50
N ASP A 41 -24.23 -31.84 3.63
CA ASP A 41 -25.37 -32.65 4.03
C ASP A 41 -24.95 -34.06 4.47
N LYS A 42 -25.12 -34.32 5.77
CA LYS A 42 -24.81 -35.61 6.40
C LYS A 42 -25.80 -36.72 6.03
N ALA A 43 -27.06 -36.39 5.71
CA ALA A 43 -28.09 -37.37 5.41
C ALA A 43 -27.91 -37.98 4.02
N THR A 44 -27.57 -37.15 3.03
CA THR A 44 -27.26 -37.60 1.66
C THR A 44 -25.79 -38.00 1.48
N GLY A 45 -24.90 -37.59 2.39
CA GLY A 45 -23.46 -37.85 2.30
C GLY A 45 -22.73 -36.95 1.30
N ILE A 46 -23.38 -35.88 0.83
CA ILE A 46 -22.83 -34.93 -0.15
C ILE A 46 -22.27 -33.71 0.58
N TRP A 47 -20.94 -33.57 0.58
CA TRP A 47 -20.28 -32.37 1.10
C TRP A 47 -20.29 -31.22 0.08
N THR A 48 -19.96 -31.52 -1.17
CA THR A 48 -19.88 -30.56 -2.28
C THR A 48 -20.65 -31.11 -3.47
N ASP A 49 -21.47 -30.28 -4.10
CA ASP A 49 -22.14 -30.61 -5.36
C ASP A 49 -21.14 -30.53 -6.52
N PRO A 50 -20.77 -31.67 -7.16
CA PRO A 50 -19.79 -31.68 -8.23
C PRO A 50 -20.27 -30.96 -9.50
N SER A 51 -21.57 -30.77 -9.69
CA SER A 51 -22.11 -30.01 -10.84
C SER A 51 -21.85 -28.50 -10.72
N LYS A 52 -21.54 -28.05 -9.51
CA LYS A 52 -21.27 -26.64 -9.16
C LYS A 52 -19.77 -26.33 -9.04
N VAL A 53 -18.91 -27.26 -9.44
CA VAL A 53 -17.45 -27.10 -9.48
C VAL A 53 -16.95 -27.37 -10.89
N ARG A 54 -16.18 -26.44 -11.45
CA ARG A 54 -15.64 -26.54 -12.81
C ARG A 54 -14.16 -26.18 -12.89
N LYS A 55 -13.50 -26.80 -13.86
CA LYS A 55 -12.16 -26.42 -14.32
C LYS A 55 -12.20 -25.03 -14.97
N VAL A 56 -11.13 -24.26 -14.78
CA VAL A 56 -10.97 -22.93 -15.38
C VAL A 56 -10.33 -22.98 -16.75
N ASN A 57 -9.54 -24.04 -17.03
CA ASN A 57 -8.87 -24.30 -18.31
C ASN A 57 -8.18 -23.06 -18.92
N HIS A 58 -7.47 -22.29 -18.09
CA HIS A 58 -6.71 -21.13 -18.55
C HIS A 58 -5.47 -21.59 -19.33
N VAL A 59 -5.28 -21.05 -20.53
CA VAL A 59 -4.08 -21.19 -21.35
C VAL A 59 -3.72 -19.80 -21.89
N GLY A 60 -2.70 -19.18 -21.32
CA GLY A 60 -2.19 -17.88 -21.71
C GLY A 60 -0.74 -17.95 -22.20
N LYS A 61 -0.08 -16.79 -22.30
CA LYS A 61 1.32 -16.66 -22.76
C LYS A 61 2.28 -17.18 -21.68
N TYR A 62 1.99 -16.93 -20.41
CA TYR A 62 2.87 -17.26 -19.28
C TYR A 62 2.36 -18.41 -18.42
N PHE A 63 1.05 -18.60 -18.33
CA PHE A 63 0.42 -19.51 -17.40
C PHE A 63 -0.49 -20.52 -18.11
N ARG A 64 -0.46 -21.76 -17.60
CA ARG A 64 -1.39 -22.82 -17.98
C ARG A 64 -1.97 -23.41 -16.70
N CYS A 65 -3.27 -23.29 -16.51
CA CYS A 65 -3.95 -23.71 -15.29
C CYS A 65 -5.28 -24.40 -15.64
N ALA A 66 -5.35 -25.71 -15.42
CA ALA A 66 -6.59 -26.45 -15.62
C ALA A 66 -7.64 -26.11 -14.55
N GLY A 67 -7.23 -25.90 -13.30
CA GLY A 67 -8.14 -25.92 -12.16
C GLY A 67 -8.71 -27.33 -11.89
N PRO A 68 -9.79 -27.46 -11.08
CA PRO A 68 -10.50 -26.41 -10.37
C PRO A 68 -9.66 -25.76 -9.26
N SER A 69 -10.17 -24.69 -8.65
CA SER A 69 -9.64 -24.20 -7.37
C SER A 69 -9.68 -25.32 -6.34
N LEU A 70 -8.61 -25.44 -5.55
CA LEU A 70 -8.52 -26.40 -4.45
C LEU A 70 -9.30 -25.95 -3.20
N VAL A 71 -9.71 -24.68 -3.17
CA VAL A 71 -10.43 -24.08 -2.07
C VAL A 71 -11.83 -23.67 -2.52
N ASP A 72 -12.79 -23.86 -1.62
CA ASP A 72 -14.17 -23.42 -1.76
C ASP A 72 -14.30 -21.89 -1.65
N PRO A 73 -15.44 -21.30 -2.07
CA PRO A 73 -15.61 -19.85 -2.06
C PRO A 73 -15.49 -19.23 -0.67
N SER A 74 -14.52 -18.32 -0.50
CA SER A 74 -14.42 -17.51 0.72
C SER A 74 -15.55 -16.44 0.77
N PRO A 75 -15.81 -15.83 1.94
CA PRO A 75 -16.81 -14.75 2.07
C PRO A 75 -16.63 -13.63 1.04
N GLN A 76 -15.39 -13.20 0.80
CA GLN A 76 -15.09 -12.16 -0.21
C GLN A 76 -14.91 -12.70 -1.63
N GLY A 77 -14.67 -14.01 -1.80
CA GLY A 77 -14.17 -14.57 -3.07
C GLY A 77 -12.76 -14.04 -3.30
N THR A 78 -12.65 -13.04 -4.17
CA THR A 78 -11.43 -12.26 -4.39
C THR A 78 -11.11 -11.37 -3.17
N PRO A 79 -9.89 -11.46 -2.60
CA PRO A 79 -9.43 -10.57 -1.54
C PRO A 79 -9.50 -9.08 -1.91
N SER A 80 -9.48 -8.22 -0.89
CA SER A 80 -9.28 -6.78 -1.12
C SER A 80 -7.83 -6.53 -1.52
N PHE A 81 -7.61 -5.71 -2.55
CA PHE A 81 -6.28 -5.35 -3.04
C PHE A 81 -6.01 -3.87 -2.82
N SER A 82 -4.79 -3.55 -2.42
CA SER A 82 -4.24 -2.20 -2.48
C SER A 82 -3.05 -2.21 -3.45
N ARG A 83 -3.06 -1.31 -4.43
CA ARG A 83 -1.90 -1.08 -5.29
C ARG A 83 -1.26 0.25 -4.89
N PRO A 84 0.04 0.30 -4.59
CA PRO A 84 0.70 1.57 -4.32
C PRO A 84 0.67 2.44 -5.58
N VAL A 85 0.24 3.69 -5.43
CA VAL A 85 0.34 4.73 -6.45
C VAL A 85 1.12 5.88 -5.83
N PRO A 86 2.14 6.42 -6.50
CA PRO A 86 2.90 7.53 -5.96
C PRO A 86 2.03 8.80 -5.91
N VAL A 87 1.84 9.34 -4.71
CA VAL A 87 1.24 10.66 -4.46
C VAL A 87 2.27 11.46 -3.65
N ARG A 88 2.57 12.71 -4.04
CA ARG A 88 3.57 13.57 -3.39
C ARG A 88 2.89 14.78 -2.73
N LYS A 89 3.10 15.04 -1.43
CA LYS A 89 2.44 16.13 -0.68
C LYS A 89 3.16 16.56 0.60
N GLU A 90 3.69 17.76 0.62
CA GLU A 90 4.81 18.17 1.49
C GLU A 90 4.48 18.47 2.97
N SER A 91 5.47 18.30 3.86
CA SER A 91 5.30 18.43 5.32
C SER A 91 6.59 18.71 6.14
N PRO A 92 6.50 19.14 7.42
CA PRO A 92 7.66 19.55 8.24
C PRO A 92 8.64 18.42 8.61
N SER A 93 9.89 18.77 8.94
CA SER A 93 10.93 17.79 9.30
C SER A 93 11.13 17.57 10.80
N LEU A 94 11.59 16.36 11.18
CA LEU A 94 12.02 15.99 12.53
C LEU A 94 13.43 15.40 12.47
N ARG A 95 14.31 15.82 13.37
CA ARG A 95 15.66 15.25 13.51
C ARG A 95 15.73 14.40 14.77
N SER A 96 16.27 13.19 14.65
CA SER A 96 16.50 12.30 15.79
C SER A 96 17.99 12.14 16.06
N THR A 97 18.38 12.31 17.32
CA THR A 97 19.73 12.01 17.81
C THR A 97 20.01 10.52 17.92
N TYR A 98 18.99 9.66 17.83
CA TYR A 98 19.09 8.20 17.89
C TYR A 98 19.11 7.53 16.52
N ALA A 99 19.16 8.32 15.44
CA ALA A 99 19.13 7.80 14.07
C ALA A 99 20.43 7.05 13.71
N ASP A 100 20.29 5.81 13.23
CA ASP A 100 21.39 5.13 12.55
C ASP A 100 21.50 5.64 11.09
N LEU A 101 22.44 6.55 10.88
CA LEU A 101 22.67 7.13 9.56
C LEU A 101 23.21 6.11 8.55
N LYS A 102 23.92 5.07 9.00
CA LYS A 102 24.40 4.00 8.11
C LYS A 102 23.24 3.17 7.59
N GLY A 103 22.34 2.74 8.49
CA GLY A 103 21.11 2.06 8.12
C GLY A 103 20.22 2.91 7.20
N THR A 104 20.12 4.22 7.48
CA THR A 104 19.39 5.16 6.62
C THR A 104 20.01 5.25 5.23
N ALA A 105 21.34 5.32 5.13
CA ALA A 105 22.05 5.35 3.85
C ALA A 105 21.88 4.04 3.06
N ALA A 106 21.89 2.89 3.74
CA ALA A 106 21.67 1.58 3.11
C ALA A 106 20.25 1.45 2.54
N LEU A 107 19.23 1.84 3.32
CA LEU A 107 17.86 1.93 2.83
C LEU A 107 17.77 2.89 1.65
N PHE A 108 18.46 4.03 1.76
CA PHE A 108 18.48 5.04 0.73
C PHE A 108 19.13 4.55 -0.58
N GLY A 109 20.18 3.74 -0.51
CA GLY A 109 20.76 3.11 -1.69
C GLY A 109 19.82 2.10 -2.35
N GLY A 110 19.12 1.30 -1.54
CA GLY A 110 18.25 0.22 -2.03
C GLY A 110 17.09 0.69 -2.90
N TRP A 111 16.34 1.70 -2.45
CA TRP A 111 15.17 2.22 -3.18
C TRP A 111 15.48 3.28 -4.25
N SER A 112 16.63 3.98 -4.19
CA SER A 112 16.98 5.05 -5.13
C SER A 112 18.02 4.62 -6.17
N GLY A 113 18.71 3.50 -5.93
CA GLY A 113 19.86 3.08 -6.73
C GLY A 113 21.10 3.95 -6.57
N THR A 114 21.09 4.94 -5.66
CA THR A 114 22.20 5.89 -5.47
C THR A 114 23.08 5.49 -4.29
N ASP A 115 24.36 5.25 -4.56
CA ASP A 115 25.35 4.99 -3.51
C ASP A 115 25.95 6.30 -2.97
N LEU A 116 25.56 6.67 -1.74
CA LEU A 116 26.04 7.87 -1.07
C LEU A 116 27.49 7.80 -0.58
N SER A 117 28.13 6.63 -0.62
CA SER A 117 29.55 6.49 -0.27
C SER A 117 30.47 7.19 -1.27
N THR A 118 29.99 7.41 -2.50
CA THR A 118 30.76 8.03 -3.59
C THR A 118 30.90 9.56 -3.48
N PHE A 119 30.08 10.20 -2.64
CA PHE A 119 30.07 11.65 -2.43
C PHE A 119 30.87 12.02 -1.18
N SER A 120 31.44 13.22 -1.13
CA SER A 120 32.10 13.71 0.10
C SER A 120 31.08 14.13 1.18
N ASP A 121 31.52 14.21 2.45
CA ASP A 121 30.63 14.59 3.55
C ASP A 121 30.30 16.09 3.57
N ASP A 122 31.17 16.91 2.96
CA ASP A 122 31.02 18.36 2.85
C ASP A 122 30.37 18.83 1.55
N GLU A 123 30.04 17.93 0.63
CA GLU A 123 29.32 18.29 -0.59
C GLU A 123 27.93 18.84 -0.29
N ASP A 124 27.52 19.82 -1.09
CA ASP A 124 26.14 20.31 -1.06
C ASP A 124 25.30 19.54 -2.08
N PHE A 125 24.45 18.67 -1.56
CA PHE A 125 23.61 17.79 -2.38
C PHE A 125 22.52 18.56 -3.13
N GLN A 126 22.29 19.85 -2.81
CA GLN A 126 21.44 20.72 -3.62
C GLN A 126 21.99 20.89 -5.05
N PHE A 127 23.32 20.91 -5.22
CA PHE A 127 23.97 21.18 -6.50
C PHE A 127 24.72 19.96 -7.07
N ALA A 128 25.26 19.10 -6.21
CA ALA A 128 26.11 17.98 -6.61
C ALA A 128 25.46 16.59 -6.43
N GLY A 129 24.23 16.52 -5.91
CA GLY A 129 23.56 15.26 -5.60
C GLY A 129 22.91 14.55 -6.80
N ALA A 130 22.54 13.28 -6.63
CA ALA A 130 21.74 12.55 -7.60
C ALA A 130 20.35 13.21 -7.80
N PRO A 131 19.72 13.07 -8.99
CA PRO A 131 18.43 13.72 -9.28
C PRO A 131 17.33 13.43 -8.26
N ALA A 132 17.29 12.20 -7.72
CA ALA A 132 16.35 11.81 -6.69
C ALA A 132 16.51 12.61 -5.39
N ILE A 133 17.76 12.91 -5.00
CA ILE A 133 18.07 13.69 -3.80
C ILE A 133 17.73 15.16 -4.03
N GLN A 134 18.11 15.71 -5.18
CA GLN A 134 17.82 17.10 -5.52
C GLN A 134 16.31 17.37 -5.53
N SER A 135 15.51 16.44 -6.08
CA SER A 135 14.05 16.55 -6.03
C SER A 135 13.49 16.60 -4.60
N MET A 136 14.03 15.81 -3.67
CA MET A 136 13.60 15.84 -2.26
C MET A 136 14.09 17.10 -1.55
N ILE A 137 15.33 17.52 -1.80
CA ILE A 137 15.92 18.72 -1.21
C ILE A 137 15.13 19.96 -1.60
N ASN A 138 14.75 20.09 -2.88
CA ASN A 138 13.96 21.24 -3.34
C ASN A 138 12.63 21.31 -2.57
N SER A 139 11.94 20.17 -2.43
CA SER A 139 10.71 20.06 -1.66
C SER A 139 10.90 20.45 -0.18
N TRP A 140 11.95 19.94 0.48
CA TRP A 140 12.22 20.29 1.88
C TRP A 140 12.68 21.74 2.07
N THR A 141 13.38 22.32 1.10
CA THR A 141 13.84 23.72 1.15
C THR A 141 12.66 24.69 1.06
N GLU A 142 11.61 24.30 0.34
CA GLU A 142 10.37 25.09 0.22
C GLU A 142 9.47 24.96 1.46
N THR A 143 9.43 23.79 2.08
CA THR A 143 8.38 23.45 3.07
C THR A 143 8.84 23.36 4.52
N VAL A 144 10.13 23.12 4.76
CA VAL A 144 10.66 23.05 6.11
C VAL A 144 11.10 24.47 6.53
N PRO A 145 10.53 25.04 7.60
CA PRO A 145 10.96 26.36 8.06
C PRO A 145 12.45 26.35 8.43
N GLY A 146 13.20 27.35 7.94
CA GLY A 146 14.62 27.53 8.25
C GLY A 146 15.61 26.74 7.39
N THR A 147 15.18 26.08 6.31
CA THR A 147 16.07 25.33 5.41
C THR A 147 16.49 26.09 4.14
N LYS A 148 15.88 27.24 3.82
CA LYS A 148 16.12 28.00 2.58
C LYS A 148 17.59 28.36 2.30
N ASP A 149 18.36 28.63 3.34
CA ASP A 149 19.79 28.99 3.25
C ASP A 149 20.69 27.91 3.85
N THR A 150 20.21 26.68 3.98
CA THR A 150 20.95 25.58 4.59
C THR A 150 21.73 24.78 3.55
N LYS A 151 23.03 24.59 3.80
CA LYS A 151 23.85 23.65 3.04
C LYS A 151 23.41 22.20 3.29
N TRP A 152 22.98 21.51 2.24
CA TRP A 152 22.46 20.14 2.34
C TRP A 152 23.59 19.10 2.29
N THR A 153 24.27 18.90 3.41
CA THR A 153 25.31 17.87 3.53
C THR A 153 24.73 16.46 3.60
N LYS A 154 25.57 15.44 3.30
CA LYS A 154 25.20 14.02 3.42
C LYS A 154 24.57 13.70 4.78
N LYS A 155 25.19 14.19 5.86
CA LYS A 155 24.71 14.01 7.23
C LYS A 155 23.32 14.61 7.42
N LEU A 156 23.08 15.81 6.89
CA LEU A 156 21.80 16.49 7.05
C LEU A 156 20.67 15.79 6.27
N VAL A 157 20.97 15.34 5.05
CA VAL A 157 20.02 14.56 4.22
C VAL A 157 19.66 13.25 4.92
N LEU A 158 20.64 12.49 5.40
CA LEU A 158 20.40 11.24 6.12
C LEU A 158 19.62 11.47 7.41
N GLN A 159 19.89 12.54 8.15
CA GLN A 159 19.10 12.90 9.33
C GLN A 159 17.64 13.21 8.99
N HIS A 160 17.38 13.85 7.85
CA HIS A 160 16.02 14.09 7.38
C HIS A 160 15.35 12.81 6.95
N LEU A 161 16.05 11.86 6.33
CA LEU A 161 15.48 10.59 5.89
C LEU A 161 15.27 9.57 7.02
N ALA A 162 15.96 9.75 8.15
CA ALA A 162 16.00 8.75 9.22
C ALA A 162 14.64 8.44 9.85
N ILE A 163 13.70 9.39 9.85
CA ILE A 163 12.32 9.18 10.28
C ILE A 163 11.42 9.28 9.06
N SER A 164 10.50 8.34 8.84
CA SER A 164 9.56 8.29 7.70
C SER A 164 10.17 8.22 6.29
N GLY A 165 11.50 8.18 6.11
CA GLY A 165 12.10 8.19 4.78
C GLY A 165 11.74 9.47 4.01
N ALA A 166 11.24 9.31 2.79
CA ALA A 166 10.74 10.39 1.94
C ALA A 166 9.22 10.57 2.08
N HIS A 167 8.60 9.87 3.02
CA HIS A 167 7.19 10.05 3.33
C HIS A 167 6.98 11.25 4.24
N GLU A 168 5.79 11.79 4.09
CA GLU A 168 5.34 13.03 4.68
C GLU A 168 5.04 12.87 6.16
N ARG A 169 5.17 13.96 6.91
CA ARG A 169 5.07 13.96 8.38
C ARG A 169 4.08 14.98 8.88
N ALA A 170 3.15 14.57 9.74
CA ALA A 170 2.31 15.51 10.47
C ALA A 170 2.81 15.60 11.91
N ILE A 171 3.43 16.73 12.27
CA ILE A 171 4.06 16.94 13.59
C ILE A 171 3.43 18.15 14.27
N GLY A 172 3.00 17.98 15.52
CA GLY A 172 2.47 19.06 16.33
C GLY A 172 1.48 18.56 17.38
N SER A 173 0.63 19.48 17.86
CA SER A 173 -0.51 19.13 18.70
C SER A 173 -1.54 18.27 17.96
N PRO A 174 -2.47 17.59 18.63
CA PRO A 174 -3.53 16.82 17.98
C PRO A 174 -4.34 17.63 16.97
N THR A 175 -4.69 18.88 17.32
CA THR A 175 -5.40 19.80 16.42
C THR A 175 -4.54 20.17 15.21
N THR A 176 -3.25 20.41 15.40
CA THR A 176 -2.31 20.70 14.30
C THR A 176 -2.23 19.52 13.33
N VAL A 177 -2.03 18.31 13.86
CA VAL A 177 -1.95 17.08 13.04
C VAL A 177 -3.27 16.84 12.31
N ALA A 178 -4.41 16.92 12.99
CA ALA A 178 -5.72 16.74 12.37
C ALA A 178 -5.99 17.80 11.27
N ASN A 179 -5.54 19.05 11.43
CA ASN A 179 -5.64 20.06 10.37
C ASN A 179 -4.78 19.71 9.15
N ILE A 180 -3.57 19.17 9.35
CA ILE A 180 -2.71 18.72 8.25
C ILE A 180 -3.37 17.56 7.51
N LEU A 181 -3.88 16.55 8.23
CA LEU A 181 -4.58 15.42 7.63
C LEU A 181 -5.82 15.87 6.85
N GLN A 182 -6.63 16.77 7.42
CA GLN A 182 -7.82 17.31 6.75
C GLN A 182 -7.45 18.05 5.47
N LYS A 183 -6.43 18.92 5.51
CA LYS A 183 -5.92 19.62 4.33
C LYS A 183 -5.54 18.63 3.23
N TRP A 184 -4.90 17.52 3.58
CA TRP A 184 -4.54 16.50 2.61
C TRP A 184 -5.79 15.83 2.00
N VAL A 185 -6.81 15.50 2.79
CA VAL A 185 -8.09 14.99 2.26
C VAL A 185 -8.73 16.02 1.32
N ASP A 186 -8.90 17.27 1.77
CA ASP A 186 -9.62 18.31 1.03
C ASP A 186 -8.92 18.68 -0.29
N GLU A 187 -7.59 18.79 -0.28
CA GLU A 187 -6.83 19.22 -1.46
C GLU A 187 -6.35 18.05 -2.34
N ALA A 188 -6.13 16.85 -1.77
CA ALA A 188 -5.63 15.70 -2.54
C ALA A 188 -6.77 14.81 -3.03
N GLN A 189 -7.94 14.92 -2.40
CA GLN A 189 -9.05 13.98 -2.58
C GLN A 189 -8.59 12.55 -2.28
N ILE A 190 -7.85 12.37 -1.17
CA ILE A 190 -7.45 11.06 -0.67
C ILE A 190 -8.48 10.56 0.35
N ASP A 191 -8.75 9.26 0.34
CA ASP A 191 -9.75 8.64 1.22
C ASP A 191 -9.19 8.20 2.59
N GLY A 192 -7.86 8.19 2.75
CA GLY A 192 -7.24 7.74 3.99
C GLY A 192 -5.72 7.74 3.97
N PHE A 193 -5.14 7.22 5.05
CA PHE A 193 -3.70 7.28 5.31
C PHE A 193 -3.12 5.91 5.66
N HIS A 194 -1.97 5.58 5.06
CA HIS A 194 -1.07 4.59 5.64
C HIS A 194 -0.14 5.29 6.63
N ILE A 195 -0.27 4.94 7.91
CA ILE A 195 0.51 5.56 8.98
C ILE A 195 1.73 4.69 9.29
N SER A 196 2.91 5.23 9.03
CA SER A 196 4.19 4.65 9.45
C SER A 196 4.56 5.09 10.86
N TYR A 197 5.40 4.31 11.53
CA TYR A 197 5.78 4.53 12.93
C TYR A 197 7.24 4.98 13.05
N ALA A 198 7.50 5.86 14.02
CA ALA A 198 8.87 6.16 14.46
C ALA A 198 9.31 5.20 15.58
N THR A 199 8.37 4.80 16.44
CA THR A 199 8.55 3.82 17.52
C THR A 199 7.35 2.90 17.60
N THR A 200 7.59 1.63 17.92
CA THR A 200 6.54 0.64 18.13
C THR A 200 6.58 0.15 19.59
N PRO A 201 5.44 0.11 20.31
CA PRO A 201 4.09 0.52 19.90
C PRO A 201 3.81 2.03 20.01
N GLY A 202 4.75 2.82 20.56
CA GLY A 202 4.49 4.17 21.06
C GLY A 202 3.87 5.17 20.07
N THR A 203 4.17 5.07 18.76
CA THR A 203 3.52 5.95 17.76
C THR A 203 2.02 5.71 17.68
N PHE A 204 1.60 4.43 17.69
CA PHE A 204 0.18 4.07 17.62
C PHE A 204 -0.56 4.42 18.92
N GLU A 205 0.07 4.24 20.07
CA GLU A 205 -0.49 4.66 21.36
C GLU A 205 -0.72 6.17 21.42
N ALA A 206 0.23 6.97 20.92
CA ALA A 206 0.09 8.42 20.86
C ALA A 206 -1.07 8.84 19.94
N ILE A 207 -1.24 8.16 18.79
CA ILE A 207 -2.36 8.40 17.88
C ILE A 207 -3.69 8.12 18.58
N VAL A 208 -3.83 6.94 19.21
CA VAL A 208 -5.07 6.54 19.89
C VAL A 208 -5.38 7.49 21.06
N LYS A 209 -4.36 7.86 21.84
CA LYS A 209 -4.55 8.69 23.04
C LYS A 209 -4.86 10.15 22.71
N TYR A 210 -4.19 10.73 21.72
CA TYR A 210 -4.23 12.17 21.49
C TYR A 210 -4.96 12.55 20.21
N LEU A 211 -4.68 11.89 19.09
CA LEU A 211 -5.24 12.26 17.79
C LEU A 211 -6.65 11.70 17.57
N TRP A 212 -6.92 10.49 18.06
CA TRP A 212 -8.20 9.80 17.85
C TRP A 212 -9.39 10.62 18.36
N LEU A 213 -9.28 11.22 19.55
CA LEU A 213 -10.33 12.04 20.13
C LEU A 213 -10.63 13.28 19.27
N GLU A 214 -9.60 13.90 18.71
CA GLU A 214 -9.74 15.06 17.84
C GLU A 214 -10.42 14.70 16.51
N LEU A 215 -10.01 13.58 15.89
CA LEU A 215 -10.62 13.10 14.65
C LEU A 215 -12.09 12.65 14.88
N ARG A 216 -12.41 12.05 16.03
CA ARG A 216 -13.80 11.73 16.40
C ARG A 216 -14.66 12.97 16.54
N LYS A 217 -14.17 14.03 17.19
CA LYS A 217 -14.89 15.32 17.32
C LYS A 217 -15.22 15.93 15.97
N ARG A 218 -14.38 15.70 14.96
CA ARG A 218 -14.59 16.19 13.59
C ARG A 218 -15.55 15.32 12.77
N GLY A 219 -15.98 14.17 13.29
CA GLY A 219 -16.88 13.26 12.58
C GLY A 219 -16.25 12.54 11.39
N VAL A 220 -14.91 12.48 11.32
CA VAL A 220 -14.17 11.87 10.20
C VAL A 220 -13.73 10.42 10.46
N LEU A 221 -14.05 9.88 11.63
CA LEU A 221 -13.78 8.49 11.98
C LEU A 221 -15.07 7.67 11.96
N GLN A 222 -14.95 6.45 11.42
CA GLN A 222 -15.99 5.44 11.58
C GLN A 222 -16.24 5.15 13.07
N GLU A 223 -17.51 5.13 13.48
CA GLU A 223 -17.88 4.75 14.85
C GLU A 223 -18.13 3.25 15.01
N ASN A 224 -18.58 2.61 13.94
CA ASN A 224 -18.87 1.18 13.87
C ASN A 224 -18.38 0.61 12.53
N TYR A 225 -18.12 -0.69 12.51
CA TYR A 225 -17.82 -1.41 11.27
C TYR A 225 -19.08 -1.51 10.40
N ALA A 226 -18.95 -1.20 9.11
CA ALA A 226 -20.03 -1.26 8.13
C ALA A 226 -20.42 -2.70 7.74
N GLY A 227 -19.51 -3.67 7.93
CA GLY A 227 -19.76 -5.07 7.65
C GLY A 227 -18.73 -5.99 8.29
N THR A 228 -18.77 -7.28 7.93
CA THR A 228 -17.90 -8.31 8.52
C THR A 228 -16.65 -8.57 7.69
N SER A 229 -16.64 -8.16 6.41
CA SER A 229 -15.47 -8.25 5.54
C SER A 229 -14.69 -6.94 5.43
N MET A 230 -13.42 -7.04 5.01
CA MET A 230 -12.60 -5.88 4.72
C MET A 230 -13.23 -5.02 3.62
N ARG A 231 -13.72 -5.63 2.53
CA ARG A 231 -14.34 -4.90 1.41
C ARG A 231 -15.55 -4.07 1.84
N GLU A 232 -16.41 -4.60 2.69
CA GLU A 232 -17.57 -3.86 3.21
C GLU A 232 -17.16 -2.66 4.06
N ASN A 233 -16.15 -2.85 4.92
CA ASN A 233 -15.65 -1.79 5.77
C ASN A 233 -14.89 -0.69 5.00
N TYR A 234 -14.24 -1.05 3.89
CA TYR A 234 -13.56 -0.07 3.04
C TYR A 234 -14.51 0.67 2.11
N LEU A 235 -15.47 -0.01 1.48
CA LEU A 235 -16.35 0.62 0.49
C LEU A 235 -17.57 1.30 1.11
N THR A 236 -18.08 0.79 2.23
CA THR A 236 -19.24 1.35 2.95
C THR A 236 -20.49 1.62 2.08
N ASP A 237 -20.61 0.92 0.94
CA ASP A 237 -21.61 1.17 -0.10
C ASP A 237 -22.81 0.20 -0.04
N GLY A 238 -22.87 -0.67 0.97
CA GLY A 238 -23.92 -1.68 1.13
C GLY A 238 -23.89 -2.81 0.09
N GLY A 239 -22.87 -2.88 -0.78
CA GLY A 239 -22.80 -3.89 -1.85
C GLY A 239 -22.33 -5.28 -1.41
N GLY A 240 -22.16 -5.51 -0.10
CA GLY A 240 -21.70 -6.78 0.46
C GLY A 240 -20.23 -7.11 0.18
N PRO A 241 -19.79 -8.34 0.51
CA PRO A 241 -18.38 -8.72 0.55
C PRO A 241 -17.76 -9.06 -0.82
N LYS A 242 -18.59 -9.26 -1.85
CA LYS A 242 -18.15 -9.68 -3.20
C LYS A 242 -17.69 -8.49 -4.05
N VAL A 243 -16.93 -8.77 -5.11
CA VAL A 243 -16.50 -7.74 -6.07
C VAL A 243 -17.70 -7.08 -6.77
N ARG A 244 -17.59 -5.79 -7.09
CA ARG A 244 -18.63 -5.04 -7.81
C ARG A 244 -18.65 -5.41 -9.29
N GLY A 245 -19.78 -5.18 -9.97
CA GLY A 245 -19.97 -5.54 -11.38
C GLY A 245 -19.03 -4.85 -12.39
N TRP A 246 -18.44 -3.71 -12.01
CA TRP A 246 -17.41 -3.04 -12.82
C TRP A 246 -16.02 -3.65 -12.66
N HIS A 247 -15.79 -4.43 -11.60
CA HIS A 247 -14.48 -5.00 -11.31
C HIS A 247 -14.16 -6.14 -12.29
N PRO A 248 -12.92 -6.25 -12.83
CA PRO A 248 -12.58 -7.29 -13.81
C PRO A 248 -12.90 -8.71 -13.36
N ALA A 249 -12.70 -9.02 -12.07
CA ALA A 249 -13.02 -10.33 -11.49
C ALA A 249 -14.48 -10.75 -11.65
N SER A 250 -15.43 -9.80 -11.68
CA SER A 250 -16.86 -10.08 -11.86
C SER A 250 -17.19 -10.76 -13.20
N ARG A 251 -16.31 -10.63 -14.20
CA ARG A 251 -16.49 -11.30 -15.50
C ARG A 251 -16.36 -12.82 -15.41
N HIS A 252 -15.77 -13.31 -14.31
CA HIS A 252 -15.49 -14.73 -14.11
C HIS A 252 -16.48 -15.41 -13.17
N THR A 253 -17.38 -14.66 -12.50
CA THR A 253 -18.40 -15.25 -11.64
C THR A 253 -19.35 -16.14 -12.44
N TRP A 254 -19.90 -17.17 -11.80
CA TRP A 254 -20.98 -17.94 -12.40
C TRP A 254 -22.16 -17.02 -12.70
N ARG A 255 -22.67 -17.08 -13.94
CA ARG A 255 -23.92 -16.41 -14.31
C ARG A 255 -25.07 -17.37 -13.99
N ALA A 256 -26.10 -16.83 -13.36
CA ALA A 256 -27.38 -17.51 -13.19
C ALA A 256 -28.05 -17.76 -14.55
#